data_AF-A0A2W0B9I3-F1
#
_entry.id   AF-A0A2W0B9I3-F1
#
_cell.length_a   1.000
_cell.length_b   1.000
_cell.length_c   1.000
_cell.angle_alpha   90.00
_cell.angle_beta   90.00
_cell.angle_gamma   90.00
#
_symmetry.space_group_name_H-M   'P 1'
#
loop_
_entity.id
_entity.type
_entity.pdbx_description
1 polymer ?
#
loop_
_entity_poly.entity_id
_entity_poly.type
_entity_poly.pdbx_seq_one_letter_code
_entity_poly.pdbx_strand_id
1 'polypeptide(L)' 'MATKKIGIIFGMENTFPGAFVEKVNSMGNPDIQAEFVKIGGIRMAEPSGYRVIVDRISHDIPFYRAYL' A
#
# COMPACT_ATOMS: atom_id res chain seq x y z
N MET A 1 19.28 -4.99 -6.56
CA MET A 1 19.09 -4.11 -5.39
C MET A 1 17.91 -4.66 -4.57
N ALA A 2 17.62 -4.16 -3.37
CA ALA A 2 16.39 -4.58 -2.68
C ALA A 2 15.16 -4.01 -3.40
N THR A 3 14.16 -4.86 -3.69
CA THR A 3 12.91 -4.46 -4.33
C THR A 3 12.18 -3.42 -3.49
N LYS A 4 11.88 -2.26 -4.08
CA LYS A 4 11.12 -1.17 -3.44
C LYS A 4 9.64 -1.44 -3.58
N LYS A 5 8.93 -1.42 -2.46
CA LYS A 5 7.49 -1.66 -2.42
C LYS A 5 6.67 -0.37 -2.50
N ILE A 6 5.63 -0.40 -3.30
CA ILE A 6 4.55 0.59 -3.34
C ILE A 6 3.30 -0.08 -2.78
N GLY A 7 2.78 0.45 -1.69
CA GLY A 7 1.56 -0.03 -1.07
C GLY A 7 0.34 0.78 -1.52
N ILE A 8 -0.81 0.15 -1.70
CA ILE A 8 -2.10 0.84 -1.75
C ILE A 8 -2.99 0.38 -0.60
N ILE A 9 -3.50 1.33 0.20
CA ILE A 9 -4.51 1.08 1.24
C ILE A 9 -5.85 1.57 0.70
N PHE A 10 -6.90 0.78 0.87
CA PHE A 10 -8.24 1.11 0.42
C PHE A 10 -9.30 0.51 1.34
N GLY A 11 -10.48 1.13 1.36
CA GLY A 11 -11.64 0.64 2.09
C GLY A 11 -12.47 -0.36 1.26
N MET A 12 -13.79 -0.19 1.27
CA MET A 12 -14.72 -1.08 0.55
C MET A 12 -14.65 -0.92 -0.99
N GLU A 13 -14.16 0.22 -1.49
CA GLU A 13 -13.99 0.46 -2.93
C GLU A 13 -12.74 -0.26 -3.45
N ASN A 14 -12.92 -1.20 -4.38
CA ASN A 14 -11.85 -2.10 -4.83
C ASN A 14 -11.64 -2.14 -6.36
N THR A 15 -12.31 -1.28 -7.14
CA THR A 15 -12.16 -1.25 -8.60
C THR A 15 -10.86 -0.57 -9.03
N PHE A 16 -10.50 0.55 -8.39
CA PHE A 16 -9.22 1.23 -8.66
C PHE A 16 -7.98 0.50 -8.10
N PRO A 17 -7.97 -0.01 -6.85
CA PRO A 17 -6.76 -0.59 -6.25
C PRO A 17 -6.17 -1.77 -7.02
N GLY A 18 -7.01 -2.67 -7.53
CA GLY A 18 -6.56 -3.81 -8.34
C GLY A 18 -5.87 -3.35 -9.63
N ALA A 19 -6.53 -2.47 -10.38
CA ALA A 19 -5.99 -1.91 -11.62
C ALA A 19 -4.67 -1.14 -11.40
N PHE A 20 -4.54 -0.44 -10.27
CA PHE A 20 -3.29 0.24 -9.90
C PHE A 20 -2.13 -0.75 -9.73
N VAL A 21 -2.34 -1.83 -8.96
CA VAL A 21 -1.30 -2.85 -8.72
C VAL A 21 -0.88 -3.52 -10.02
N GLU A 22 -1.85 -3.95 -10.84
CA GLU A 22 -1.58 -4.55 -12.15
C GLU A 22 -0.81 -3.59 -13.07
N LYS A 23 -1.21 -2.32 -13.09
CA LYS A 23 -0.56 -1.33 -13.93
C LYS A 23 0.88 -1.07 -13.53
N VAL A 24 1.17 -0.91 -12.24
CA VAL A 24 2.56 -0.70 -11.77
C VAL A 24 3.42 -1.92 -12.06
N ASN A 25 2.93 -3.12 -11.74
CA ASN A 25 3.71 -4.35 -11.94
C ASN A 25 3.94 -4.67 -13.42
N SER A 26 3.00 -4.31 -14.31
CA SER A 26 3.17 -4.48 -15.76
C SER A 26 4.16 -3.51 -16.41
N MET A 27 4.62 -2.47 -15.70
CA MET A 27 5.70 -1.58 -16.21
C MET A 27 7.06 -2.27 -16.26
N GLY A 28 7.20 -3.47 -15.69
CA GLY A 28 8.39 -4.31 -15.85
C GLY A 28 9.66 -3.77 -15.19
N ASN A 29 9.53 -2.87 -14.20
CA ASN A 29 10.67 -2.40 -13.43
C ASN A 29 11.06 -3.44 -12.37
N PRO A 30 12.22 -4.11 -12.49
CA PRO A 30 12.58 -5.23 -11.60
C PRO A 30 12.83 -4.82 -10.15
N ASP A 31 13.08 -3.53 -9.90
CA ASP A 31 13.32 -3.00 -8.56
C ASP A 31 12.05 -2.41 -7.92
N ILE A 32 10.89 -2.52 -8.56
CA ILE A 32 9.61 -1.99 -8.06
C ILE A 32 8.55 -3.08 -8.03
N GLN A 33 7.80 -3.14 -6.92
CA GLN A 33 6.63 -4.00 -6.79
C GLN A 33 5.49 -3.24 -6.12
N ALA A 34 4.29 -3.32 -6.69
CA ALA A 34 3.06 -2.85 -6.06
C ALA A 34 2.28 -4.00 -5.44
N GLU A 35 1.68 -3.75 -4.28
CA GLU A 35 0.79 -4.68 -3.58
C GLU A 35 -0.25 -3.96 -2.72
N PHE A 36 -1.28 -4.68 -2.31
CA PHE A 36 -2.20 -4.20 -1.28
C PHE A 36 -1.49 -4.17 0.06
N VAL A 37 -1.60 -3.06 0.78
CA VAL A 37 -1.01 -2.96 2.11
C VAL A 37 -1.75 -3.91 3.04
N LYS A 38 -0.98 -4.80 3.67
CA LYS A 38 -1.48 -5.70 4.72
C LYS A 38 -1.13 -5.09 6.07
N ILE A 39 -2.10 -4.42 6.68
CA ILE A 39 -1.94 -3.86 8.02
C ILE A 39 -2.40 -4.92 9.03
N GLY A 40 -1.47 -5.41 9.85
CA GLY A 40 -1.73 -6.35 10.92
C GLY A 40 -1.47 -5.72 12.29
N GLY A 41 -0.96 -6.51 13.24
CA GLY A 41 -0.48 -5.96 14.51
C GLY A 41 0.70 -5.02 14.26
N ILE A 42 0.51 -3.73 14.54
CA ILE A 42 1.55 -2.71 14.38
C ILE A 42 2.37 -2.64 15.66
N ARG A 43 3.70 -2.61 15.55
CA ARG A 43 4.60 -2.31 16.66
C ARG A 43 5.10 -0.88 16.56
N MET A 44 5.35 -0.27 17.71
CA MET A 44 5.91 1.07 17.78
C MET A 44 7.29 1.10 17.08
N ALA A 45 7.51 2.12 16.25
CA ALA A 45 8.74 2.32 15.47
C ALA A 45 9.09 1.21 14.46
N GLU A 46 8.17 0.29 14.16
CA GLU A 46 8.36 -0.68 13.09
C GLU A 46 8.24 0.01 11.72
N PRO A 47 9.21 -0.17 10.81
CA PRO A 47 9.10 0.36 9.46
C PRO A 47 7.90 -0.25 8.73
N SER A 48 7.16 0.56 7.99
CA SER A 48 6.01 0.08 7.20
C SER A 48 6.38 -0.94 6.12
N GLY A 49 7.66 -0.98 5.71
CA GLY A 49 8.16 -1.81 4.62
C GLY A 49 7.86 -1.24 3.22
N TYR A 50 7.17 -0.11 3.13
CA TYR A 50 6.81 0.54 1.88
C TYR A 50 7.63 1.81 1.66
N ARG A 51 8.06 2.05 0.42
CA ARG A 51 8.70 3.31 0.05
C ARG A 51 7.69 4.42 -0.17
N VAL A 52 6.52 4.06 -0.68
CA VAL A 52 5.36 4.93 -0.91
C VAL A 52 4.11 4.15 -0.54
N ILE A 53 3.18 4.82 0.13
CA ILE A 53 1.81 4.32 0.35
C ILE A 53 0.85 5.26 -0.36
N VAL A 54 0.02 4.71 -1.24
CA VAL A 54 -1.09 5.41 -1.87
C VAL A 54 -2.30 5.27 -0.96
N ASP A 55 -2.74 6.41 -0.42
CA ASP A 55 -3.88 6.47 0.48
C ASP A 55 -5.21 6.59 -0.30
N ARG A 56 -6.04 5.54 -0.19
CA ARG A 56 -7.43 5.50 -0.65
C ARG A 56 -8.35 5.05 0.50
N ILE A 57 -7.98 5.35 1.74
CA ILE A 57 -8.73 4.95 2.92
C ILE A 57 -10.06 5.69 3.01
N SER A 58 -11.00 5.08 3.73
CA SER A 58 -12.06 5.87 4.35
C SER A 58 -11.44 6.63 5.52
N HIS A 59 -11.46 7.95 5.46
CA HIS A 59 -11.04 8.78 6.59
C HIS A 59 -11.94 8.58 7.82
N ASP A 60 -13.14 8.05 7.66
CA ASP A 60 -14.08 7.79 8.77
C ASP A 60 -13.62 6.65 9.69
N ILE A 61 -12.65 5.84 9.26
CA ILE A 61 -12.09 4.75 10.06
C ILE A 61 -10.85 5.26 10.82
N PRO A 62 -10.90 5.41 12.16
CA PRO A 62 -9.82 6.02 12.94
C PRO A 62 -8.48 5.27 12.83
N PHE A 63 -8.54 3.95 12.66
CA PHE A 63 -7.35 3.11 12.56
C PHE A 63 -6.45 3.49 11.37
N TYR A 64 -7.04 3.65 10.17
CA TYR A 64 -6.26 3.97 8.96
C TYR A 64 -5.63 5.36 9.05
N ARG A 65 -6.33 6.30 9.69
CA ARG A 65 -5.81 7.65 9.94
C ARG A 65 -4.63 7.66 10.91
N ALA A 66 -4.63 6.80 11.91
CA ALA A 66 -3.53 6.71 12.88
C ALA A 66 -2.31 5.96 12.33
N TYR A 67 -2.49 5.15 11.28
CA TYR A 67 -1.41 4.38 10.66
C TYR A 67 -0.56 5.21 9.67
N LEU A 68 -1.16 6.20 9.02
CA LEU A 68 -0.51 7.10 8.06
C LEU A 68 0.02 8.36 8.73
#